data_AF-A0A3M1PY96-F1
#
_entry.id   AF-A0A3M1PY96-F1
#
_cell.length_a   1.000
_cell.length_b   1.000
_cell.length_c   1.000
_cell.angle_alpha   90.00
_cell.angle_beta   90.00
_cell.angle_gamma   90.00
#
_symmetry.space_group_name_H-M   'P 1'
#
loop_
_entity.id
_entity.type
_entity.pdbx_description
1 polymer ?
#
loop_
_entity_poly.entity_id
_entity_poly.type
_entity_poly.pdbx_seq_one_letter_code
_entity_poly.pdbx_strand_id
1 'polypeptide(L)'
;DRLLLAAEMHMTGICAPRDPRRAARLLDAALAHDPGLPGALALKGVLFWWGQGMLPDHHRARLLFRRAALELAARDLESLDADPARRDLSATHFRTLLLAELGGPWPIAWPRPLERMFTWLGKHHAAGAGGLLTVAKRLRRGAWGLPPDPVLAFAWVERAALLFGTPEAHYTYALALRDPELFRLRARDPRYGAVGDFKVAVGLANVHLVEAARTGYRPAMVTVVRLLQCAPDYPQKTFALHYWASRLVRAGYAPAKALRTRTARELSAAEREDAEHWPNADPPPFTLPFLPHHARC
;
A
#
# COMPACT_ATOMS: atom_id res chain seq x y z
N ASP A 1 -8.87 23.59 -19.70
CA ASP A 1 -7.74 24.07 -18.88
C ASP A 1 -7.91 25.46 -18.26
N ARG A 2 -8.12 26.53 -19.02
CA ARG A 2 -8.23 27.90 -18.46
C ARG A 2 -9.32 28.05 -17.37
N LEU A 3 -10.50 27.45 -17.59
CA LEU A 3 -11.60 27.46 -16.62
C LEU A 3 -11.25 26.69 -15.33
N LEU A 4 -10.54 25.56 -15.45
CA LEU A 4 -10.09 24.76 -14.31
C LEU A 4 -9.11 25.55 -13.43
N LEU A 5 -8.11 26.17 -14.05
CA LEU A 5 -7.12 27.00 -13.35
C LEU A 5 -7.79 28.19 -12.64
N ALA A 6 -8.72 28.88 -13.31
CA ALA A 6 -9.48 29.96 -12.70
C ALA A 6 -10.32 29.47 -11.50
N ALA A 7 -10.90 28.28 -11.57
CA ALA A 7 -11.61 27.69 -10.45
C ALA A 7 -10.68 27.42 -9.26
N GLU A 8 -9.48 26.87 -9.48
CA GLU A 8 -8.50 26.62 -8.43
C GLU A 8 -8.04 27.92 -7.74
N MET A 9 -7.80 28.98 -8.51
CA MET A 9 -7.49 30.31 -7.98
C MET A 9 -8.60 30.80 -7.03
N HIS A 10 -9.86 30.70 -7.45
CA HIS A 10 -10.99 31.10 -6.62
C HIS A 10 -11.25 30.17 -5.43
N MET A 11 -10.90 28.88 -5.48
CA MET A 11 -11.02 28.01 -4.31
C MET A 11 -9.97 28.32 -3.25
N THR A 12 -8.73 28.55 -3.67
CA THR A 12 -7.56 28.71 -2.79
C THR A 12 -7.37 30.13 -2.30
N GLY A 13 -7.86 31.12 -3.07
CA GLY A 13 -7.56 32.53 -2.82
C GLY A 13 -6.19 32.97 -3.37
N ILE A 14 -5.52 32.10 -4.14
CA ILE A 14 -4.22 32.40 -4.74
C ILE A 14 -4.48 33.06 -6.10
N CYS A 15 -3.90 34.24 -6.33
CA CYS A 15 -4.06 35.06 -7.54
C CYS A 15 -5.48 35.60 -7.82
N ALA A 16 -6.49 35.26 -7.01
CA ALA A 16 -7.83 35.83 -7.05
C ALA A 16 -8.47 35.78 -5.66
N PRO A 17 -9.45 36.66 -5.32
CA PRO A 17 -10.21 36.54 -4.09
C PRO A 17 -10.87 35.17 -3.96
N ARG A 18 -10.80 34.59 -2.75
CA ARG A 18 -11.40 33.29 -2.45
C ARG A 18 -12.93 33.38 -2.57
N ASP A 19 -13.48 32.69 -3.56
CA ASP A 19 -14.92 32.61 -3.83
C ASP A 19 -15.27 31.17 -4.29
N PRO A 20 -15.60 30.28 -3.33
CA PRO A 20 -15.94 28.91 -3.66
C PRO A 20 -17.22 28.76 -4.50
N ARG A 21 -18.15 29.72 -4.44
CA ARG A 21 -19.37 29.71 -5.28
C ARG A 21 -19.02 30.00 -6.73
N ARG A 22 -18.12 30.95 -6.96
CA ARG A 22 -17.59 31.21 -8.29
C ARG A 22 -16.74 30.05 -8.80
N ALA A 23 -15.93 29.42 -7.96
CA ALA A 23 -15.21 28.21 -8.31
C ALA A 23 -16.16 27.10 -8.77
N ALA A 24 -17.27 26.86 -8.06
CA ALA A 24 -18.29 25.89 -8.45
C ALA A 24 -18.83 26.14 -9.87
N ARG A 25 -19.23 27.39 -10.17
CA ARG A 25 -19.74 27.76 -11.50
C ARG A 25 -18.70 27.60 -12.61
N LEU A 26 -17.43 27.92 -12.33
CA LEU A 26 -16.33 27.74 -13.27
C LEU A 26 -16.07 26.25 -13.56
N LEU A 27 -16.20 25.39 -12.54
CA LEU A 27 -16.11 23.94 -12.71
C LEU A 27 -17.31 23.40 -13.50
N ASP A 28 -18.52 23.92 -13.29
CA ASP A 28 -19.70 23.58 -14.10
C ASP A 28 -19.48 23.95 -15.57
N ALA A 29 -18.97 25.15 -15.83
CA ALA A 29 -18.62 25.58 -17.18
C ALA A 29 -17.53 24.68 -17.80
N ALA A 30 -16.48 24.34 -17.04
CA ALA A 30 -15.43 23.45 -17.51
C ALA A 30 -15.98 22.06 -17.88
N LEU A 31 -16.87 21.50 -17.07
CA LEU A 31 -17.52 20.21 -17.32
C LEU A 31 -18.58 20.25 -18.42
N ALA A 32 -19.15 21.41 -18.72
CA ALA A 32 -20.00 21.60 -19.89
C ALA A 32 -19.19 21.52 -21.20
N HIS A 33 -17.95 22.01 -21.19
CA HIS A 33 -17.04 21.91 -22.34
C HIS A 33 -16.37 20.54 -22.47
N ASP A 34 -15.93 19.95 -21.36
CA ASP A 34 -15.32 18.63 -21.29
C ASP A 34 -15.88 17.87 -20.08
N PRO A 35 -16.96 17.07 -20.28
CA PRO A 35 -17.58 16.30 -19.20
C PRO A 35 -16.65 15.29 -18.52
N GLY A 36 -15.57 14.91 -19.20
CA GLY A 36 -14.56 13.97 -18.72
C GLY A 36 -13.33 14.63 -18.11
N LEU A 37 -13.29 15.95 -17.95
CA LEU A 37 -12.10 16.66 -17.46
C LEU A 37 -11.74 16.25 -16.02
N PRO A 38 -10.68 15.43 -15.77
CA PRO A 38 -10.48 14.81 -14.47
C PRO A 38 -10.23 15.80 -13.34
N GLY A 39 -9.46 16.86 -13.64
CA GLY A 39 -9.19 17.93 -12.68
C GLY A 39 -10.46 18.66 -12.25
N ALA A 40 -11.39 18.90 -13.18
CA ALA A 40 -12.65 19.59 -12.85
C ALA A 40 -13.60 18.68 -12.06
N LEU A 41 -13.69 17.41 -12.42
CA LEU A 41 -14.44 16.41 -11.65
C LEU A 41 -13.90 16.28 -10.22
N ALA A 42 -12.58 16.19 -10.06
CA ALA A 42 -11.92 16.11 -8.77
C ALA A 42 -12.16 17.36 -7.91
N LEU A 43 -11.91 18.57 -8.45
CA LEU A 43 -12.13 19.81 -7.70
C LEU A 43 -13.61 19.99 -7.32
N LYS A 44 -14.54 19.61 -8.19
CA LYS A 44 -15.98 19.66 -7.87
C LYS A 44 -16.35 18.66 -6.76
N GLY A 45 -15.72 17.48 -6.75
CA GLY A 45 -15.82 16.54 -5.64
C GLY A 45 -15.35 17.12 -4.32
N VAL A 46 -14.24 17.89 -4.31
CA VAL A 46 -13.75 18.61 -3.12
C VAL A 46 -14.78 19.62 -2.61
N LEU A 47 -15.41 20.40 -3.50
CA LEU A 47 -16.44 21.36 -3.09
C LEU A 47 -17.64 20.69 -2.41
N PHE A 48 -18.13 19.58 -2.96
CA PHE A 48 -19.19 18.78 -2.33
C PHE A 48 -18.74 18.13 -1.03
N TRP A 49 -17.48 17.70 -0.93
CA TRP A 49 -16.98 17.06 0.28
C TRP A 49 -16.93 18.02 1.47
N TRP A 50 -16.47 19.25 1.23
CA TRP A 50 -16.26 20.25 2.27
C TRP A 50 -17.42 21.24 2.43
N GLY A 51 -18.45 21.16 1.58
CA GLY A 51 -19.53 22.16 1.56
C GLY A 51 -19.06 23.56 1.18
N GLN A 52 -18.04 23.66 0.33
CA GLN A 52 -17.46 24.96 -0.04
C GLN A 52 -18.25 25.56 -1.19
N GLY A 53 -19.04 26.59 -0.91
CA GLY A 53 -19.87 27.27 -1.93
C GLY A 53 -21.11 26.47 -2.38
N MET A 54 -21.35 25.31 -1.76
CA MET A 54 -22.51 24.43 -1.96
C MET A 54 -22.78 23.64 -0.69
N LEU A 55 -23.95 23.00 -0.58
CA LEU A 55 -24.21 22.10 0.56
C LEU A 55 -23.31 20.86 0.48
N PRO A 56 -22.74 20.39 1.62
CA PRO A 56 -22.01 19.14 1.64
C PRO A 56 -22.85 17.97 1.12
N ASP A 57 -22.28 17.18 0.22
CA ASP A 57 -22.85 15.93 -0.27
C ASP A 57 -21.72 14.93 -0.52
N HIS A 58 -21.39 14.17 0.51
CA HIS A 58 -20.31 13.19 0.43
C HIS A 58 -20.60 12.10 -0.60
N HIS A 59 -21.87 11.74 -0.84
CA HIS A 59 -22.20 10.73 -1.85
C HIS A 59 -21.89 11.25 -3.27
N ARG A 60 -22.29 12.48 -3.59
CA ARG A 60 -21.93 13.10 -4.88
C ARG A 60 -20.43 13.34 -5.02
N ALA A 61 -19.77 13.79 -3.96
CA ALA A 61 -18.31 13.95 -3.95
C ALA A 61 -17.62 12.63 -4.33
N ARG A 62 -18.08 11.52 -3.74
CA ARG A 62 -17.59 10.17 -4.03
C ARG A 62 -17.75 9.78 -5.50
N LEU A 63 -18.93 9.99 -6.07
CA LEU A 63 -19.19 9.70 -7.48
C LEU A 63 -18.30 10.53 -8.42
N LEU A 64 -18.08 11.80 -8.10
CA LEU A 64 -17.22 12.68 -8.89
C LEU A 64 -15.76 12.27 -8.82
N PHE A 65 -15.27 11.92 -7.64
CA PHE A 65 -13.90 11.42 -7.50
C PHE A 65 -13.69 10.09 -8.24
N ARG A 66 -14.66 9.18 -8.13
CA ARG A 66 -14.68 7.91 -8.86
C ARG A 66 -14.62 8.13 -10.38
N ARG A 67 -15.43 9.06 -10.90
CA ARG A 67 -15.41 9.41 -12.32
C ARG A 67 -14.09 10.07 -12.72
N ALA A 68 -13.58 11.03 -11.94
CA ALA A 68 -12.31 11.69 -12.20
C ALA A 68 -11.16 10.67 -12.37
N ALA A 69 -11.15 9.64 -11.53
CA ALA A 69 -10.14 8.59 -11.59
C ALA A 69 -10.24 7.72 -12.83
N LEU A 70 -11.45 7.39 -13.28
CA LEU A 70 -11.65 6.64 -14.51
C LEU A 70 -11.23 7.43 -15.75
N GLU A 71 -11.63 8.69 -15.82
CA GLU A 71 -11.31 9.57 -16.95
C GLU A 71 -9.80 9.83 -17.04
N LEU A 72 -9.14 10.05 -15.89
CA LEU A 72 -7.70 10.21 -15.85
C LEU A 72 -6.99 8.93 -16.31
N ALA A 73 -7.37 7.78 -15.76
CA ALA A 73 -6.77 6.50 -16.13
C ALA A 73 -6.94 6.18 -17.62
N ALA A 74 -8.10 6.50 -18.21
CA ALA A 74 -8.32 6.33 -19.64
C ALA A 74 -7.38 7.20 -20.50
N ARG A 75 -7.29 8.50 -20.17
CA ARG A 75 -6.40 9.45 -20.89
C ARG A 75 -4.93 9.10 -20.74
N ASP A 76 -4.53 8.65 -19.56
CA ASP A 76 -3.15 8.26 -19.32
C ASP A 76 -2.80 6.98 -20.04
N LEU A 77 -3.70 5.99 -20.09
CA LEU A 77 -3.46 4.79 -20.89
C LEU A 77 -3.21 5.11 -22.36
N GLU A 78 -3.96 6.04 -22.95
CA GLU A 78 -3.69 6.51 -24.31
C GLU A 78 -2.30 7.13 -24.44
N SER A 79 -1.88 7.94 -23.47
CA SER A 79 -0.54 8.53 -23.46
C SER A 79 0.57 7.51 -23.20
N LEU A 80 0.32 6.47 -22.41
CA LEU A 80 1.31 5.45 -22.02
C LEU A 80 1.48 4.39 -23.11
N ASP A 81 0.41 4.08 -23.85
CA ASP A 81 0.46 3.27 -25.07
C ASP A 81 1.30 4.00 -26.16
N ALA A 82 1.33 5.34 -26.14
CA ALA A 82 2.13 6.15 -27.07
C ALA A 82 3.61 6.32 -26.67
N ASP A 83 3.93 6.38 -25.37
CA ASP A 83 5.32 6.47 -24.88
C ASP A 83 5.50 5.70 -23.55
N PRO A 84 5.89 4.41 -23.63
CA PRO A 84 6.12 3.57 -22.46
C PRO A 84 7.30 4.02 -21.57
N ALA A 85 8.17 4.92 -22.05
CA ALA A 85 9.34 5.37 -21.31
C ALA A 85 9.04 6.53 -20.34
N ARG A 86 7.81 7.04 -20.32
CA ARG A 86 7.39 8.19 -19.50
C ARG A 86 7.40 7.84 -18.00
N ARG A 87 8.28 8.49 -17.23
CA ARG A 87 8.55 8.18 -15.79
C ARG A 87 7.83 9.08 -14.78
N ASP A 88 7.17 10.16 -15.21
CA ASP A 88 6.69 11.23 -14.31
C ASP A 88 5.21 11.12 -13.91
N LEU A 89 4.79 9.97 -13.38
CA LEU A 89 3.41 9.76 -12.89
C LEU A 89 3.25 10.10 -11.39
N SER A 90 4.14 10.93 -10.83
CA SER A 90 4.52 10.82 -9.41
C SER A 90 3.63 11.54 -8.39
N ALA A 91 2.67 12.38 -8.78
CA ALA A 91 1.84 13.13 -7.81
C ALA A 91 0.35 13.26 -8.19
N THR A 92 0.07 13.62 -9.44
CA THR A 92 -1.31 13.80 -9.92
C THR A 92 -2.07 12.47 -9.95
N HIS A 93 -1.41 11.39 -10.36
CA HIS A 93 -1.97 10.03 -10.33
C HIS A 93 -2.28 9.56 -8.91
N PHE A 94 -1.34 9.70 -7.97
CA PHE A 94 -1.58 9.29 -6.59
C PHE A 94 -2.67 10.10 -5.90
N ARG A 95 -2.79 11.39 -6.21
CA ARG A 95 -3.90 12.23 -5.73
C ARG A 95 -5.22 11.74 -6.30
N THR A 96 -5.28 11.39 -7.58
CA THR A 96 -6.50 10.88 -8.21
C THR A 96 -6.87 9.47 -7.74
N LEU A 97 -5.88 8.62 -7.49
CA LEU A 97 -6.02 7.30 -6.89
C LEU A 97 -6.59 7.40 -5.46
N LEU A 98 -6.09 8.34 -4.65
CA LEU A 98 -6.64 8.66 -3.34
C LEU A 98 -8.10 9.13 -3.45
N LEU A 99 -8.39 10.03 -4.39
CA LEU A 99 -9.75 10.52 -4.62
C LEU A 99 -10.69 9.37 -5.06
N ALA A 100 -10.25 8.47 -5.94
CA ALA A 100 -11.03 7.32 -6.40
C ALA A 100 -11.56 6.45 -5.25
N GLU A 101 -10.74 6.26 -4.21
CA GLU A 101 -11.07 5.46 -3.03
C GLU A 101 -11.81 6.26 -1.95
N LEU A 102 -11.66 7.60 -1.90
CA LEU A 102 -12.62 8.43 -1.17
C LEU A 102 -14.03 8.19 -1.68
N GLY A 103 -14.17 7.87 -2.98
CA GLY A 103 -15.34 7.34 -3.69
C GLY A 103 -16.04 6.12 -3.09
N GLY A 104 -15.42 5.47 -2.10
CA GLY A 104 -15.83 4.19 -1.55
C GLY A 104 -15.01 3.04 -2.13
N PRO A 105 -15.04 1.86 -1.47
CA PRO A 105 -14.33 0.68 -1.94
C PRO A 105 -14.84 0.29 -3.32
N TRP A 106 -13.90 0.03 -4.23
CA TRP A 106 -14.24 -0.73 -5.43
C TRP A 106 -14.46 -2.20 -5.02
N PRO A 107 -15.37 -2.93 -5.68
CA PRO A 107 -15.36 -4.38 -5.59
C PRO A 107 -13.96 -4.88 -5.99
N ILE A 108 -13.64 -6.12 -5.60
CA ILE A 108 -12.35 -6.80 -5.84
C ILE A 108 -11.84 -6.62 -7.29
N ALA A 109 -12.75 -6.42 -8.25
CA ALA A 109 -12.44 -6.01 -9.62
C ALA A 109 -12.51 -4.49 -9.82
N TRP A 110 -11.36 -3.89 -10.16
CA TRP A 110 -11.29 -2.52 -10.67
C TRP A 110 -11.94 -2.43 -12.05
N PRO A 111 -12.52 -1.28 -12.43
CA PRO A 111 -12.85 -1.04 -13.82
C PRO A 111 -11.60 -1.14 -14.70
N ARG A 112 -11.79 -1.66 -15.92
CA ARG A 112 -10.70 -1.93 -16.87
C ARG A 112 -9.70 -0.78 -17.05
N PRO A 113 -10.08 0.51 -17.10
CA PRO A 113 -9.09 1.59 -17.21
C PRO A 113 -8.15 1.66 -16.00
N LEU A 114 -8.69 1.50 -14.78
CA LEU A 114 -7.87 1.49 -13.57
C LEU A 114 -7.01 0.22 -13.51
N GLU A 115 -7.60 -0.94 -13.82
CA GLU A 115 -6.87 -2.22 -13.86
C GLU A 115 -5.67 -2.20 -14.83
N ARG A 116 -5.88 -1.72 -16.07
CA ARG A 116 -4.81 -1.58 -17.06
C ARG A 116 -3.75 -0.60 -16.60
N MET A 117 -4.15 0.53 -16.02
CA MET A 117 -3.20 1.54 -15.51
C MET A 117 -2.35 0.97 -14.37
N PHE A 118 -2.95 0.22 -13.43
CA PHE A 118 -2.21 -0.44 -12.35
C PHE A 118 -1.29 -1.55 -12.86
N THR A 119 -1.75 -2.33 -13.84
CA THR A 119 -0.92 -3.35 -14.49
C THR A 119 0.29 -2.72 -15.17
N TRP A 120 0.09 -1.60 -15.87
CA TRP A 120 1.17 -0.83 -16.48
C TRP A 120 2.15 -0.29 -15.42
N LEU A 121 1.62 0.34 -14.35
CA LEU A 121 2.43 0.87 -13.25
C LEU A 121 3.25 -0.24 -12.59
N GLY A 122 2.67 -1.42 -12.38
CA GLY A 122 3.37 -2.59 -11.82
C GLY A 122 4.54 -3.05 -12.69
N LYS A 123 4.35 -3.06 -14.02
CA LYS A 123 5.38 -3.50 -14.98
C LYS A 123 6.51 -2.48 -15.18
N HIS A 124 6.19 -1.20 -15.18
CA HIS A 124 7.10 -0.15 -15.63
C HIS A 124 7.57 0.80 -14.54
N HIS A 125 6.96 0.76 -13.35
CA HIS A 125 7.19 1.75 -12.30
C HIS A 125 7.37 1.09 -10.93
N ALA A 126 8.58 0.61 -10.63
CA ALA A 126 8.95 0.05 -9.31
C ALA A 126 8.67 1.04 -8.16
N ALA A 127 8.70 2.35 -8.42
CA ALA A 127 8.32 3.39 -7.46
C ALA A 127 6.81 3.47 -7.18
N GLY A 128 5.98 2.73 -7.91
CA GLY A 128 4.53 2.66 -7.72
C GLY A 128 4.15 2.13 -6.34
N ALA A 129 4.86 1.10 -5.86
CA ALA A 129 4.71 0.60 -4.49
C ALA A 129 4.97 1.68 -3.45
N GLY A 130 6.04 2.47 -3.63
CA GLY A 130 6.41 3.55 -2.72
C GLY A 130 5.32 4.63 -2.61
N GLY A 131 4.66 4.96 -3.72
CA GLY A 131 3.54 5.89 -3.72
C GLY A 131 2.30 5.34 -2.99
N LEU A 132 1.92 4.08 -3.24
CA LEU A 132 0.80 3.45 -2.51
C LEU A 132 1.08 3.34 -1.00
N LEU A 133 2.32 2.99 -0.62
CA LEU A 133 2.73 2.95 0.78
C LEU A 133 2.76 4.34 1.41
N THR A 134 3.10 5.38 0.64
CA THR A 134 3.02 6.78 1.11
C THR A 134 1.57 7.19 1.38
N VAL A 135 0.64 6.82 0.49
CA VAL A 135 -0.79 7.04 0.70
C VAL A 135 -1.27 6.32 1.96
N ALA A 136 -0.92 5.03 2.12
CA ALA A 136 -1.25 4.28 3.32
C ALA A 136 -0.70 4.93 4.61
N LYS A 137 0.57 5.35 4.61
CA LYS A 137 1.21 6.02 5.75
C LYS A 137 0.49 7.32 6.13
N ARG A 138 0.02 8.08 5.13
CA ARG A 138 -0.76 9.31 5.33
C ARG A 138 -2.16 9.03 5.88
N LEU A 139 -2.90 8.11 5.27
CA LEU A 139 -4.23 7.71 5.74
C LEU A 139 -4.21 7.22 7.19
N ARG A 140 -3.19 6.44 7.58
CA ARG A 140 -3.04 5.95 8.95
C ARG A 140 -2.81 7.07 9.98
N ARG A 141 -2.25 8.21 9.58
CA ARG A 141 -1.97 9.35 10.48
C ARG A 141 -3.08 10.40 10.50
N GLY A 142 -4.05 10.29 9.58
CA GLY A 142 -4.92 11.41 9.24
C GLY A 142 -4.13 12.44 8.44
N ALA A 143 -4.50 12.62 7.17
CA ALA A 143 -3.86 13.60 6.29
C ALA A 143 -4.88 14.17 5.33
N TRP A 144 -4.55 15.30 4.69
CA TRP A 144 -5.43 15.98 3.73
C TRP A 144 -6.79 16.39 4.32
N GLY A 145 -6.82 16.67 5.63
CA GLY A 145 -8.05 16.99 6.36
C GLY A 145 -8.94 15.78 6.67
N LEU A 146 -8.51 14.56 6.33
CA LEU A 146 -9.22 13.34 6.66
C LEU A 146 -8.78 12.84 8.05
N PRO A 147 -9.70 12.30 8.87
CA PRO A 147 -9.31 11.60 10.09
C PRO A 147 -8.47 10.35 9.74
N PRO A 148 -7.70 9.81 10.71
CA PRO A 148 -7.02 8.54 10.54
C PRO A 148 -7.97 7.43 10.10
N ASP A 149 -7.63 6.74 9.00
CA ASP A 149 -8.39 5.61 8.48
C ASP A 149 -7.45 4.40 8.30
N PRO A 150 -7.24 3.61 9.38
CA PRO A 150 -6.31 2.48 9.34
C PRO A 150 -6.81 1.34 8.45
N VAL A 151 -8.13 1.19 8.28
CA VAL A 151 -8.73 0.15 7.41
C VAL A 151 -8.47 0.48 5.95
N LEU A 152 -8.70 1.73 5.54
CA LEU A 152 -8.35 2.16 4.19
C LEU A 152 -6.84 2.10 3.97
N ALA A 153 -6.03 2.55 4.93
CA ALA A 153 -4.58 2.44 4.87
C ALA A 153 -4.11 1.00 4.64
N PHE A 154 -4.69 0.03 5.35
CA PHE A 154 -4.44 -1.41 5.14
C PHE A 154 -4.71 -1.81 3.68
N ALA A 155 -5.84 -1.38 3.13
CA ALA A 155 -6.24 -1.75 1.78
C ALA A 155 -5.27 -1.21 0.70
N TRP A 156 -4.62 -0.07 0.96
CA TRP A 156 -3.52 0.46 0.12
C TRP A 156 -2.24 -0.35 0.26
N VAL A 157 -1.90 -0.81 1.46
CA VAL A 157 -0.76 -1.69 1.70
C VAL A 157 -0.95 -3.04 1.01
N GLU A 158 -2.14 -3.62 1.10
CA GLU A 158 -2.53 -4.87 0.42
C GLU A 158 -2.32 -4.74 -1.09
N ARG A 159 -2.85 -3.67 -1.71
CA ARG A 159 -2.64 -3.37 -3.13
C ARG A 159 -1.16 -3.19 -3.48
N ALA A 160 -0.39 -2.50 -2.64
CA ALA A 160 1.04 -2.32 -2.87
C ALA A 160 1.78 -3.65 -2.91
N ALA A 161 1.43 -4.59 -2.02
CA ALA A 161 2.03 -5.91 -1.99
C ALA A 161 1.60 -6.76 -3.20
N LEU A 162 0.29 -6.80 -3.50
CA LEU A 162 -0.26 -7.66 -4.55
C LEU A 162 0.10 -7.20 -5.97
N LEU A 163 0.18 -5.90 -6.22
CA LEU A 163 0.42 -5.37 -7.58
C LEU A 163 1.91 -5.21 -7.91
N PHE A 164 2.74 -4.86 -6.92
CA PHE A 164 4.12 -4.45 -7.19
C PHE A 164 5.17 -5.41 -6.62
N GLY A 165 4.79 -6.30 -5.70
CA GLY A 165 5.70 -7.33 -5.18
C GLY A 165 6.96 -6.79 -4.48
N THR A 166 7.03 -5.49 -4.14
CA THR A 166 8.25 -4.94 -3.54
C THR A 166 8.42 -5.44 -2.10
N PRO A 167 9.66 -5.64 -1.63
CA PRO A 167 9.87 -6.19 -0.29
C PRO A 167 9.37 -5.27 0.84
N GLU A 168 9.40 -3.95 0.66
CA GLU A 168 8.79 -3.02 1.63
C GLU A 168 7.27 -3.21 1.69
N ALA A 169 6.61 -3.41 0.55
CA ALA A 169 5.17 -3.63 0.51
C ALA A 169 4.77 -4.97 1.13
N HIS A 170 5.46 -6.06 0.77
CA HIS A 170 5.29 -7.36 1.41
C HIS A 170 5.49 -7.29 2.93
N TYR A 171 6.55 -6.65 3.39
CA TYR A 171 6.82 -6.47 4.81
C TYR A 171 5.72 -5.68 5.52
N THR A 172 5.33 -4.53 4.95
CA THR A 172 4.30 -3.67 5.55
C THR A 172 2.95 -4.40 5.60
N TYR A 173 2.61 -5.16 4.56
CA TYR A 173 1.40 -5.95 4.50
C TYR A 173 1.40 -7.08 5.53
N ALA A 174 2.52 -7.80 5.66
CA ALA A 174 2.70 -8.81 6.69
C ALA A 174 2.51 -8.26 8.11
N LEU A 175 3.06 -7.08 8.42
CA LEU A 175 2.84 -6.46 9.73
C LEU A 175 1.36 -6.11 9.95
N ALA A 176 0.70 -5.57 8.92
CA ALA A 176 -0.68 -5.15 9.00
C ALA A 176 -1.65 -6.35 9.20
N LEU A 177 -1.39 -7.48 8.54
CA LEU A 177 -2.15 -8.72 8.72
C LEU A 177 -2.01 -9.33 10.13
N ARG A 178 -0.93 -9.02 10.85
CA ARG A 178 -0.69 -9.51 12.22
C ARG A 178 -1.23 -8.58 13.31
N ASP A 179 -1.81 -7.45 12.94
CA ASP A 179 -2.41 -6.50 13.87
C ASP A 179 -3.86 -6.94 14.18
N PRO A 180 -4.12 -7.45 15.40
CA PRO A 180 -5.45 -7.93 15.76
C PRO A 180 -6.48 -6.80 15.84
N GLU A 181 -6.08 -5.57 16.17
CA GLU A 181 -7.02 -4.44 16.21
C GLU A 181 -7.42 -4.03 14.80
N LEU A 182 -6.44 -3.93 13.90
CA LEU A 182 -6.71 -3.63 12.49
C LEU A 182 -7.61 -4.69 11.85
N PHE A 183 -7.39 -5.95 12.19
CA PHE A 183 -8.24 -7.05 11.75
C PHE A 183 -9.70 -6.89 12.22
N ARG A 184 -9.90 -6.55 13.50
CA ARG A 184 -11.24 -6.30 14.06
C ARG A 184 -11.90 -5.08 13.45
N LEU A 185 -11.15 -4.00 13.22
CA LEU A 185 -11.65 -2.80 12.56
C LEU A 185 -12.11 -3.11 11.14
N ARG A 186 -11.31 -3.84 10.36
CA ARG A 186 -11.67 -4.25 8.98
C ARG A 186 -12.92 -5.13 8.97
N ALA A 187 -13.06 -6.06 9.92
CA ALA A 187 -14.23 -6.94 10.01
C ALA A 187 -15.55 -6.22 10.31
N ARG A 188 -15.50 -5.01 10.87
CA ARG A 188 -16.67 -4.18 11.17
C ARG A 188 -16.94 -3.12 10.12
N ASP A 189 -16.01 -2.90 9.20
CA ASP A 189 -16.09 -1.82 8.23
C ASP A 189 -16.99 -2.26 7.06
N PRO A 190 -18.14 -1.61 6.80
CA PRO A 190 -19.06 -2.03 5.74
C PRO A 190 -18.45 -1.92 4.33
N ARG A 191 -17.30 -1.24 4.19
CA ARG A 191 -16.57 -1.15 2.93
C ARG A 191 -15.87 -2.45 2.56
N TYR A 192 -15.56 -3.28 3.55
CA TYR A 192 -14.81 -4.51 3.38
C TYR A 192 -15.68 -5.66 3.92
N GLY A 193 -15.93 -6.67 3.09
CA GLY A 193 -16.74 -7.82 3.50
C GLY A 193 -16.17 -8.53 4.73
N ALA A 194 -16.96 -9.47 5.30
CA ALA A 194 -16.53 -10.26 6.45
C ALA A 194 -15.11 -10.80 6.24
N VAL A 195 -14.21 -10.40 7.13
CA VAL A 195 -12.82 -10.87 7.11
C VAL A 195 -12.82 -12.31 7.62
N GLY A 196 -12.02 -13.19 7.02
CA GLY A 196 -11.94 -14.62 7.38
C GLY A 196 -11.41 -14.86 8.80
N ASP A 197 -10.81 -16.03 9.05
CA ASP A 197 -10.19 -16.32 10.35
C ASP A 197 -8.88 -15.51 10.53
N PHE A 198 -8.69 -14.88 11.68
CA PHE A 198 -7.43 -14.18 12.01
C PHE A 198 -6.21 -15.10 11.91
N LYS A 199 -6.35 -16.39 12.23
CA LYS A 199 -5.29 -17.38 12.04
C LYS A 199 -4.88 -17.49 10.57
N VAL A 200 -5.83 -17.45 9.65
CA VAL A 200 -5.55 -17.46 8.21
C VAL A 200 -4.80 -16.19 7.80
N ALA A 201 -5.18 -15.02 8.34
CA ALA A 201 -4.45 -13.77 8.11
C ALA A 201 -3.01 -13.83 8.62
N VAL A 202 -2.76 -14.43 9.79
CA VAL A 202 -1.40 -14.65 10.32
C VAL A 202 -0.61 -15.61 9.43
N GLY A 203 -1.23 -16.65 8.89
CA GLY A 203 -0.62 -17.55 7.91
C GLY A 203 -0.21 -16.82 6.62
N LEU A 204 -1.10 -15.98 6.08
CA LEU A 204 -0.79 -15.14 4.92
C LEU A 204 0.33 -14.13 5.24
N ALA A 205 0.31 -13.54 6.44
CA ALA A 205 1.37 -12.63 6.88
C ALA A 205 2.75 -13.30 6.88
N ASN A 206 2.81 -14.57 7.28
CA ASN A 206 4.04 -15.35 7.26
C ASN A 206 4.60 -15.49 5.84
N VAL A 207 3.74 -15.75 4.85
CA VAL A 207 4.13 -15.84 3.44
C VAL A 207 4.73 -14.52 2.96
N HIS A 208 4.04 -13.41 3.15
CA HIS A 208 4.56 -12.10 2.73
C HIS A 208 5.83 -11.70 3.48
N LEU A 209 5.95 -12.05 4.76
CA LEU A 209 7.13 -11.74 5.55
C LEU A 209 8.37 -12.52 5.05
N VAL A 210 8.20 -13.82 4.77
CA VAL A 210 9.28 -14.64 4.18
C VAL A 210 9.64 -14.11 2.80
N GLU A 211 8.66 -13.74 1.97
CA GLU A 211 8.92 -13.20 0.63
C GLU A 211 9.76 -11.92 0.70
N ALA A 212 9.39 -10.98 1.57
CA ALA A 212 10.21 -9.79 1.81
C ALA A 212 11.62 -10.16 2.30
N ALA A 213 11.74 -11.09 3.25
CA ALA A 213 13.03 -11.50 3.80
C ALA A 213 13.93 -12.19 2.75
N ARG A 214 13.34 -12.95 1.83
CA ARG A 214 14.03 -13.65 0.73
C ARG A 214 14.78 -12.69 -0.18
N THR A 215 14.24 -11.49 -0.43
CA THR A 215 14.91 -10.45 -1.22
C THR A 215 16.12 -9.80 -0.51
N GLY A 216 16.39 -10.17 0.75
CA GLY A 216 17.40 -9.51 1.58
C GLY A 216 16.90 -8.26 2.31
N TYR A 217 15.59 -8.02 2.34
CA TYR A 217 15.01 -6.90 3.06
C TYR A 217 15.21 -7.05 4.57
N ARG A 218 16.16 -6.27 5.11
CA ARG A 218 16.65 -6.39 6.49
C ARG A 218 15.54 -6.34 7.55
N PRO A 219 14.55 -5.42 7.50
CA PRO A 219 13.47 -5.40 8.49
C PRO A 219 12.68 -6.71 8.54
N ALA A 220 12.42 -7.33 7.37
CA ALA A 220 11.72 -8.61 7.31
C ALA A 220 12.56 -9.75 7.92
N MET A 221 13.84 -9.86 7.56
CA MET A 221 14.74 -10.87 8.14
C MET A 221 14.83 -10.76 9.67
N VAL A 222 14.90 -9.54 10.22
CA VAL A 222 14.91 -9.32 11.67
C VAL A 222 13.60 -9.79 12.31
N THR A 223 12.45 -9.46 11.71
CA THR A 223 11.16 -9.91 12.22
C THR A 223 11.03 -11.44 12.14
N VAL A 224 11.50 -12.08 11.07
CA VAL A 224 11.52 -13.55 10.97
C VAL A 224 12.31 -14.18 12.11
N VAL A 225 13.53 -13.70 12.36
CA VAL A 225 14.37 -14.19 13.47
C VAL A 225 13.65 -14.04 14.81
N ARG A 226 13.01 -12.90 15.08
CA ARG A 226 12.25 -12.68 16.32
C ARG A 226 11.10 -13.68 16.47
N LEU A 227 10.34 -13.91 15.40
CA LEU A 227 9.23 -14.87 15.43
C LEU A 227 9.72 -16.30 15.71
N LEU A 228 10.82 -16.70 15.08
CA LEU A 228 11.45 -18.00 15.34
C LEU A 228 11.95 -18.12 16.79
N GLN A 229 12.54 -17.06 17.35
CA GLN A 229 12.97 -17.05 18.75
C GLN A 229 11.80 -17.29 19.71
N CYS A 230 10.63 -16.71 19.43
CA CYS A 230 9.42 -16.85 20.26
C CYS A 230 8.64 -18.16 20.05
N ALA A 231 9.03 -19.02 19.12
CA ALA A 231 8.39 -20.31 18.89
C ALA A 231 9.28 -21.45 19.38
N PRO A 232 9.14 -21.93 20.62
CA PRO A 232 9.97 -23.02 21.15
C PRO A 232 9.73 -24.33 20.38
N ASP A 233 8.49 -24.62 19.99
CA ASP A 233 8.10 -25.87 19.36
C ASP A 233 8.26 -25.88 17.83
N TYR A 234 8.96 -24.89 17.27
CA TYR A 234 9.14 -24.77 15.83
C TYR A 234 10.10 -25.86 15.30
N PRO A 235 9.67 -26.73 14.36
CA PRO A 235 10.56 -27.72 13.77
C PRO A 235 11.76 -27.05 13.09
N GLN A 236 12.95 -27.59 13.28
CA GLN A 236 14.19 -27.06 12.70
C GLN A 236 14.49 -25.59 13.11
N LYS A 237 14.00 -25.15 14.28
CA LYS A 237 14.26 -23.80 14.82
C LYS A 237 15.72 -23.39 14.77
N THR A 238 16.61 -24.24 15.28
CA THR A 238 18.04 -23.92 15.32
C THR A 238 18.61 -23.71 13.91
N PHE A 239 18.23 -24.55 12.95
CA PHE A 239 18.62 -24.42 11.55
C PHE A 239 18.08 -23.10 10.95
N ALA A 240 16.77 -22.84 11.10
CA ALA A 240 16.15 -21.63 10.56
C ALA A 240 16.73 -20.35 11.17
N LEU A 241 16.98 -20.34 12.49
CA LEU A 241 17.65 -19.22 13.17
C LEU A 241 19.07 -19.02 12.67
N HIS A 242 19.84 -20.09 12.47
CA HIS A 242 21.18 -20.01 11.90
C HIS A 242 21.16 -19.44 10.49
N TYR A 243 20.30 -19.96 9.62
CA TYR A 243 20.13 -19.50 8.24
C TYR A 243 19.85 -17.98 8.16
N TRP A 244 18.82 -17.50 8.87
CA TRP A 244 18.44 -16.08 8.83
C TRP A 244 19.47 -15.18 9.52
N ALA A 245 20.10 -15.65 10.61
CA ALA A 245 21.18 -14.91 11.27
C ALA A 245 22.41 -14.77 10.35
N SER A 246 22.79 -15.82 9.61
CA SER A 246 23.86 -15.78 8.61
C SER A 246 23.57 -14.78 7.50
N ARG A 247 22.34 -14.74 6.98
CA ARG A 247 21.92 -13.72 5.99
C ARG A 247 21.96 -12.29 6.55
N LEU A 248 21.51 -12.09 7.79
CA LEU A 248 21.58 -10.79 8.45
C LEU A 248 23.03 -10.31 8.63
N VAL A 249 23.95 -11.20 9.02
CA VAL A 249 25.38 -10.88 9.13
C VAL A 249 25.97 -10.50 7.77
N ARG A 250 25.65 -11.26 6.70
CA ARG A 250 26.05 -10.93 5.32
C ARG A 250 25.50 -9.57 4.87
N ALA A 251 24.30 -9.22 5.29
CA ALA A 251 23.67 -7.92 5.04
C ALA A 251 24.17 -6.79 5.98
N GLY A 252 25.24 -7.02 6.76
CA GLY A 252 25.86 -6.01 7.64
C GLY A 252 25.15 -5.76 8.97
N TYR A 253 24.19 -6.61 9.38
CA TYR A 253 23.50 -6.46 10.65
C TYR A 253 24.29 -7.12 11.79
N ALA A 254 25.19 -6.35 12.41
CA ALA A 254 26.10 -6.81 13.46
C ALA A 254 25.43 -7.56 14.64
N PRO A 255 24.23 -7.17 15.13
CA PRO A 255 23.59 -7.88 16.26
C PRO A 255 23.29 -9.36 15.98
N ALA A 256 23.21 -9.79 14.70
CA ALA A 256 22.98 -11.20 14.36
C ALA A 256 24.21 -12.09 14.54
N LYS A 257 25.43 -11.54 14.75
CA LYS A 257 26.66 -12.35 14.90
C LYS A 257 26.58 -13.29 16.10
N ALA A 258 26.17 -12.79 17.27
CA ALA A 258 26.07 -13.59 18.48
C ALA A 258 25.05 -14.74 18.33
N LEU A 259 23.91 -14.45 17.71
CA LEU A 259 22.89 -15.45 17.41
C LEU A 259 23.43 -16.53 16.45
N ARG A 260 24.10 -16.12 15.36
CA ARG A 260 24.71 -17.04 14.39
C ARG A 260 25.72 -17.98 15.06
N THR A 261 26.61 -17.43 15.89
CA THR A 261 27.62 -18.22 16.61
C THR A 261 26.99 -19.21 17.58
N ARG A 262 25.94 -18.79 18.30
CA ARG A 262 25.22 -19.69 19.23
C ARG A 262 24.59 -20.85 18.48
N THR A 263 23.77 -20.56 17.46
CA THR A 263 23.06 -21.61 16.70
C THR A 263 24.02 -22.51 15.91
N ALA A 264 25.18 -22.00 15.49
CA ALA A 264 26.21 -22.83 14.86
C ALA A 264 26.75 -23.94 15.77
N ARG A 265 26.82 -23.71 17.09
CA ARG A 265 27.30 -24.72 18.04
C ARG A 265 26.28 -25.84 18.28
N GLU A 266 25.01 -25.55 18.03
CA GLU A 266 23.89 -26.47 18.21
C GLU A 266 23.61 -27.32 16.96
N LEU A 267 24.16 -26.95 15.80
CA LEU A 267 24.01 -27.66 14.53
C LEU A 267 25.17 -28.63 14.28
N SER A 268 24.87 -29.75 13.64
CA SER A 268 25.90 -30.64 13.09
C SER A 268 26.74 -29.93 12.02
N ALA A 269 27.88 -30.53 11.63
CA ALA A 269 28.71 -29.96 10.56
C ALA A 269 27.96 -29.89 9.21
N ALA A 270 27.21 -30.95 8.87
CA ALA A 270 26.41 -30.99 7.65
C ALA A 270 25.30 -29.93 7.64
N GLU A 271 24.53 -29.81 8.73
CA GLU A 271 23.47 -28.79 8.83
C GLU A 271 24.00 -27.36 8.76
N ARG A 272 25.20 -27.12 9.32
CA ARG A 272 25.88 -25.82 9.20
C ARG A 272 26.26 -25.54 7.75
N GLU A 273 26.88 -26.50 7.09
CA GLU A 273 27.30 -26.38 5.70
C GLU A 273 26.09 -26.13 4.78
N ASP A 274 25.01 -26.89 4.96
CA ASP A 274 23.75 -26.72 4.25
C ASP A 274 23.17 -25.32 4.46
N ALA A 275 23.11 -24.85 5.71
CA ALA A 275 22.56 -23.53 6.02
C ALA A 275 23.41 -22.36 5.46
N GLU A 276 24.73 -22.54 5.34
CA GLU A 276 25.65 -21.54 4.77
C GLU A 276 25.62 -21.52 3.23
N HIS A 277 25.49 -22.69 2.59
CA HIS A 277 25.43 -22.91 1.13
C HIS A 277 24.03 -22.77 0.51
N TRP A 278 23.02 -22.40 1.30
CA TRP A 278 21.67 -22.05 0.83
C TRP A 278 21.42 -20.56 0.48
N PRO A 279 22.37 -19.71 0.00
CA PRO A 279 22.05 -18.31 -0.25
C PRO A 279 21.19 -18.07 -1.50
N ASN A 280 21.09 -19.05 -2.42
CA ASN A 280 20.38 -18.90 -3.71
C ASN A 280 19.19 -19.84 -3.94
N ALA A 281 18.99 -20.85 -3.09
CA ALA A 281 17.81 -21.71 -3.17
C ALA A 281 16.65 -21.15 -2.32
N ASP A 282 15.41 -21.51 -2.67
CA ASP A 282 14.21 -21.18 -1.88
C ASP A 282 14.49 -21.48 -0.41
N PRO A 283 14.22 -20.56 0.56
CA PRO A 283 14.29 -20.95 1.97
C PRO A 283 13.48 -22.24 2.12
N PRO A 284 13.92 -23.17 2.99
CA PRO A 284 13.15 -24.37 3.26
C PRO A 284 11.68 -23.99 3.51
N PRO A 285 10.71 -24.84 3.14
CA PRO A 285 9.28 -24.53 3.24
C PRO A 285 8.87 -24.33 4.70
N PHE A 286 9.19 -23.15 5.21
CA PHE A 286 9.08 -22.77 6.59
C PHE A 286 7.75 -22.04 6.72
N THR A 287 6.73 -22.77 7.12
CA THR A 287 5.53 -22.14 7.70
C THR A 287 5.97 -21.48 9.00
N LEU A 288 6.25 -20.18 8.99
CA LEU A 288 6.59 -19.46 10.22
C LEU A 288 5.51 -19.70 11.30
N PRO A 289 5.87 -19.62 12.59
CA PRO A 289 4.93 -19.88 13.68
C PRO A 289 3.75 -18.90 13.67
N PHE A 290 2.58 -19.39 14.10
CA PHE A 290 1.36 -18.60 14.28
C PHE A 290 1.42 -17.78 15.58
N LEU A 291 2.26 -16.76 15.61
CA LEU A 291 2.38 -15.84 16.75
C LEU A 291 1.90 -14.43 16.37
N PRO A 292 1.03 -13.76 17.13
CA PRO A 292 0.72 -12.35 16.86
C PRO A 292 1.99 -11.49 16.99
N HIS A 293 2.04 -10.33 16.31
CA HIS A 293 3.25 -9.47 16.31
C HIS A 293 3.65 -8.99 17.72
N HIS A 294 2.69 -8.91 18.64
CA HIS A 294 2.88 -8.50 20.03
C HIS A 294 3.06 -9.66 21.02
N ALA A 295 3.20 -10.90 20.54
CA ALA A 295 3.54 -12.02 21.43
C ALA A 295 4.85 -11.69 22.13
N ARG A 296 4.78 -11.45 23.45
CA ARG A 296 5.98 -11.31 24.27
C ARG A 296 6.63 -12.69 24.32
N CYS A 297 7.75 -12.82 23.62
CA CYS A 297 8.91 -13.46 24.23
C CYS A 297 9.18 -12.76 25.58
#